data_AF-A0A3D8HNF7-F1
#
_entry.id   AF-A0A3D8HNF7-F1
#
_cell.length_a   1.000
_cell.length_b   1.000
_cell.length_c   1.000
_cell.angle_alpha   90.00
_cell.angle_beta   90.00
_cell.angle_gamma   90.00
#
_symmetry.space_group_name_H-M   'P 1'
#
loop_
_entity.id
_entity.type
_entity.pdbx_description
1 polymer ?
#
loop_
_entity_poly.entity_id
_entity_poly.type
_entity_poly.pdbx_seq_one_letter_code
_entity_poly.pdbx_strand_id
1 'polypeptide(L)'
;MIDFTNCKEEYKKYYDGLNGKKKSIYYNDELYMLKFPKESNLDNDSYASGTINEHISSNIFKILGFKTQDTLLGYYQDKVVVACKDFEHFKNQLFSFGKIKNSVFDTKSSNSNSDTELYETLHTIENQKAIPPTLLKDFFWEMFVADTLIANFDRHNGNWGFLSSKNGIDIAPIYDCGSSLYPKLSIDDIKRYLTHNGSFNDLMLNQTTSAITIQGKKINPQDFLKETKDNSLINALQKVLLRIDNQKINSLIDSVEIISDTRKEFYKLILEKRKLFLQQVLIAKQSQSPNAKSIFYTETLLQNGKSPSNKIDSTNSIKESNQSQTKPKTRSNR
;
A
#
# COMPACT_ATOMS: atom_id res chain seq x y z
N MET A 1 -8.80 -23.36 4.73
CA MET A 1 -9.08 -22.62 3.48
C MET A 1 -10.23 -23.27 2.70
N ILE A 2 -10.79 -22.58 1.71
CA ILE A 2 -11.92 -23.05 0.88
C ILE A 2 -11.42 -24.01 -0.21
N ASP A 3 -12.17 -25.07 -0.53
CA ASP A 3 -11.92 -25.92 -1.70
C ASP A 3 -12.87 -25.53 -2.85
N PHE A 4 -12.29 -24.99 -3.94
CA PHE A 4 -13.01 -24.55 -5.13
C PHE A 4 -13.09 -25.62 -6.23
N THR A 5 -12.53 -26.82 -6.01
CA THR A 5 -12.37 -27.86 -7.05
C THR A 5 -13.69 -28.25 -7.71
N ASN A 6 -14.74 -28.37 -6.91
CA ASN A 6 -16.07 -28.79 -7.36
C ASN A 6 -17.03 -27.62 -7.62
N CYS A 7 -16.54 -26.38 -7.62
CA CYS A 7 -17.38 -25.23 -7.95
C CYS A 7 -17.82 -25.29 -9.41
N LYS A 8 -19.08 -24.92 -9.65
CA LYS A 8 -19.65 -24.87 -11.00
C LYS A 8 -18.91 -23.84 -11.84
N GLU A 9 -18.44 -24.24 -13.01
CA GLU A 9 -17.78 -23.34 -13.95
C GLU A 9 -18.77 -22.48 -14.74
N GLU A 10 -18.35 -21.26 -15.08
CA GLU A 10 -19.07 -20.38 -16.00
C GLU A 10 -18.31 -20.27 -17.33
N TYR A 11 -18.84 -20.90 -18.38
CA TYR A 11 -18.21 -20.98 -19.69
C TYR A 11 -18.47 -19.75 -20.58
N LYS A 12 -19.34 -18.83 -20.15
CA LYS A 12 -19.65 -17.58 -20.88
C LYS A 12 -18.85 -16.38 -20.39
N LYS A 13 -17.97 -16.56 -19.39
CA LYS A 13 -17.15 -15.49 -18.83
C LYS A 13 -15.68 -15.88 -18.87
N TYR A 14 -14.88 -15.00 -19.45
CA TYR A 14 -13.43 -15.11 -19.54
C TYR A 14 -12.79 -13.82 -19.03
N TYR A 15 -11.53 -13.93 -18.60
CA TYR A 15 -10.79 -12.82 -18.01
C TYR A 15 -9.45 -12.65 -18.72
N ASP A 16 -9.10 -11.38 -18.95
CA ASP A 16 -7.82 -10.98 -19.55
C ASP A 16 -6.65 -11.09 -18.55
N GLY A 17 -5.46 -10.71 -19.00
CA GLY A 17 -4.26 -10.56 -18.19
C GLY A 17 -3.28 -11.73 -18.32
N LEU A 18 -1.98 -11.41 -18.30
CA LEU A 18 -0.90 -12.34 -18.64
C LEU A 18 -0.39 -13.17 -17.45
N ASN A 19 -0.71 -12.76 -16.22
CA ASN A 19 -0.26 -13.43 -15.01
C ASN A 19 -1.20 -14.58 -14.64
N GLY A 20 -0.72 -15.81 -14.82
CA GLY A 20 -1.41 -17.03 -14.41
C GLY A 20 -2.67 -17.35 -15.23
N LYS A 21 -3.10 -18.62 -15.13
CA LYS A 21 -4.38 -19.06 -15.69
C LYS A 21 -5.53 -18.49 -14.85
N LYS A 22 -6.69 -18.30 -15.48
CA LYS A 22 -7.89 -17.75 -14.86
C LYS A 22 -9.08 -18.62 -15.21
N LYS A 23 -10.00 -18.79 -14.27
CA LYS A 23 -11.21 -19.59 -14.43
C LYS A 23 -12.40 -18.86 -13.84
N SER A 24 -13.55 -18.89 -14.50
CA SER A 24 -14.78 -18.34 -13.94
C SER A 24 -15.57 -19.44 -13.25
N ILE A 25 -15.91 -19.23 -11.99
CA ILE A 25 -16.64 -20.20 -11.15
C ILE A 25 -17.77 -19.52 -10.37
N TYR A 26 -18.78 -20.29 -10.02
CA TYR A 26 -19.78 -19.90 -9.03
C TYR A 26 -19.41 -20.48 -7.66
N TYR A 27 -19.34 -19.60 -6.66
CA TYR A 27 -19.18 -19.97 -5.26
C TYR A 27 -20.22 -19.20 -4.44
N ASN A 28 -21.06 -19.91 -3.68
CA ASN A 28 -22.20 -19.33 -2.95
C ASN A 28 -23.10 -18.43 -3.83
N ASP A 29 -23.48 -18.95 -5.01
CA ASP A 29 -24.32 -18.27 -6.02
C ASP A 29 -23.76 -16.95 -6.58
N GLU A 30 -22.49 -16.66 -6.29
CA GLU A 30 -21.79 -15.46 -6.72
C GLU A 30 -20.68 -15.82 -7.70
N LEU A 31 -20.45 -14.96 -8.70
CA LEU A 31 -19.44 -15.19 -9.73
C LEU A 31 -18.06 -14.75 -9.24
N TYR A 32 -17.06 -15.62 -9.41
CA TYR A 32 -15.67 -15.37 -9.04
C TYR A 32 -14.73 -15.66 -10.20
N MET A 33 -13.72 -14.80 -10.35
CA MET A 33 -12.50 -15.08 -11.10
C MET A 33 -11.52 -15.82 -10.20
N LEU A 34 -11.32 -17.10 -10.45
CA LEU A 34 -10.28 -17.90 -9.81
C LEU A 34 -8.96 -17.69 -10.53
N LYS A 35 -7.99 -17.04 -9.87
CA LYS A 35 -6.64 -16.82 -10.38
C LYS A 35 -5.69 -17.90 -9.85
N PHE A 36 -4.95 -18.51 -10.77
CA PHE A 36 -3.93 -19.51 -10.47
C PHE A 36 -2.54 -18.86 -10.39
N PRO A 37 -1.65 -19.36 -9.53
CA PRO A 37 -0.26 -18.93 -9.51
C PRO A 37 0.37 -19.19 -10.87
N LYS A 38 1.29 -18.30 -11.26
CA LYS A 38 2.11 -18.52 -12.45
C LYS A 38 3.05 -19.69 -12.18
N GLU A 39 3.24 -20.55 -13.17
CA GLU A 39 4.28 -21.58 -13.10
C GLU A 39 5.64 -20.90 -12.84
N SER A 40 6.30 -21.34 -11.78
CA SER A 40 7.58 -20.78 -11.33
C SER A 40 8.42 -21.88 -10.68
N ASN A 41 9.74 -21.72 -10.74
CA ASN A 41 10.70 -22.60 -10.07
C ASN A 41 10.96 -22.16 -8.61
N LEU A 42 10.02 -21.42 -8.02
CA LEU A 42 10.10 -20.96 -6.64
C LEU A 42 9.81 -22.12 -5.68
N ASP A 43 10.28 -21.99 -4.44
CA ASP A 43 10.00 -22.96 -3.39
C ASP A 43 8.50 -23.03 -3.03
N ASN A 44 8.12 -24.07 -2.28
CA ASN A 44 6.72 -24.32 -1.91
C ASN A 44 6.08 -23.20 -1.05
N ASP A 45 6.87 -22.39 -0.34
CA ASP A 45 6.38 -21.22 0.39
C ASP A 45 6.20 -20.01 -0.53
N SER A 46 6.96 -19.95 -1.63
CA SER A 46 7.06 -18.78 -2.49
C SER A 46 6.27 -18.88 -3.80
N TYR A 47 6.00 -20.07 -4.33
CA TYR A 47 5.41 -20.28 -5.66
C TYR A 47 4.05 -19.60 -5.84
N ALA A 48 3.26 -19.51 -4.77
CA ALA A 48 1.93 -18.89 -4.77
C ALA A 48 1.91 -17.47 -4.20
N SER A 49 3.08 -16.86 -3.95
CA SER A 49 3.15 -15.54 -3.28
C SER A 49 2.34 -14.47 -4.01
N GLY A 50 2.35 -14.42 -5.35
CA GLY A 50 1.54 -13.46 -6.10
C GLY A 50 0.03 -13.64 -5.88
N THR A 51 -0.44 -14.89 -5.79
CA THR A 51 -1.82 -15.26 -5.49
C THR A 51 -2.20 -14.88 -4.05
N ILE A 52 -1.31 -15.12 -3.10
CA ILE A 52 -1.50 -14.75 -1.70
C ILE A 52 -1.48 -13.22 -1.52
N ASN A 53 -0.56 -12.54 -2.19
CA ASN A 53 -0.39 -11.10 -2.13
C ASN A 53 -1.57 -10.36 -2.76
N GLU A 54 -2.23 -10.94 -3.77
CA GLU A 54 -3.51 -10.44 -4.29
C GLU A 54 -4.55 -10.32 -3.17
N HIS A 55 -4.69 -11.38 -2.36
CA HIS A 55 -5.64 -11.39 -1.25
C HIS A 55 -5.25 -10.41 -0.14
N ILE A 56 -4.00 -10.49 0.35
CA ILE A 56 -3.52 -9.63 1.43
C ILE A 56 -3.63 -8.16 1.02
N SER A 57 -3.15 -7.81 -0.17
CA SER A 57 -3.07 -6.42 -0.59
C SER A 57 -4.41 -5.82 -0.96
N SER A 58 -5.32 -6.60 -1.58
CA SER A 58 -6.70 -6.14 -1.81
C SER A 58 -7.37 -5.84 -0.46
N ASN A 59 -7.18 -6.68 0.55
CA ASN A 59 -7.73 -6.44 1.89
C ASN A 59 -7.03 -5.29 2.64
N ILE A 60 -5.74 -5.04 2.43
CA ILE A 60 -5.08 -3.81 2.93
C ILE A 60 -5.74 -2.58 2.30
N PHE A 61 -5.96 -2.56 0.98
CA PHE A 61 -6.72 -1.48 0.33
C PHE A 61 -8.12 -1.31 0.94
N LYS A 62 -8.83 -2.41 1.26
CA LYS A 62 -10.12 -2.38 1.96
C LYS A 62 -10.01 -1.71 3.33
N ILE A 63 -8.99 -2.06 4.12
CA ILE A 63 -8.72 -1.46 5.43
C ILE A 63 -8.45 0.05 5.30
N LEU A 64 -7.76 0.47 4.23
CA LEU A 64 -7.53 1.88 3.90
C LEU A 64 -8.77 2.62 3.36
N GLY A 65 -9.94 1.96 3.33
CA GLY A 65 -11.22 2.55 2.96
C GLY A 65 -11.49 2.60 1.45
N PHE A 66 -10.70 1.93 0.62
CA PHE A 66 -10.96 1.86 -0.82
C PHE A 66 -12.08 0.86 -1.12
N LYS A 67 -12.86 1.15 -2.16
CA LYS A 67 -13.63 0.11 -2.85
C LYS A 67 -12.62 -0.82 -3.53
N THR A 68 -12.72 -2.12 -3.27
CA THR A 68 -11.79 -3.14 -3.78
C THR A 68 -12.56 -4.41 -4.09
N GLN A 69 -12.02 -5.23 -4.99
CA GLN A 69 -12.53 -6.59 -5.21
C GLN A 69 -12.53 -7.38 -3.89
N ASP A 70 -13.58 -8.16 -3.65
CA ASP A 70 -13.58 -9.11 -2.55
C ASP A 70 -12.75 -10.35 -2.96
N THR A 71 -11.89 -10.82 -2.06
CA THR A 71 -10.98 -11.93 -2.37
C THR A 71 -11.06 -13.02 -1.31
N LEU A 72 -10.95 -14.27 -1.74
CA LEU A 72 -10.93 -15.46 -0.88
C LEU A 72 -9.75 -16.35 -1.27
N LEU A 73 -8.99 -16.83 -0.28
CA LEU A 73 -7.95 -17.83 -0.50
C LEU A 73 -8.53 -19.24 -0.40
N GLY A 74 -8.06 -20.12 -1.28
CA GLY A 74 -8.50 -21.49 -1.34
C GLY A 74 -7.57 -22.40 -2.10
N TYR A 75 -8.06 -23.60 -2.33
CA TYR A 75 -7.44 -24.60 -3.17
C TYR A 75 -8.31 -24.89 -4.39
N TYR A 76 -7.66 -25.22 -5.49
CA TYR A 76 -8.28 -25.89 -6.63
C TYR A 76 -7.37 -27.05 -6.98
N GLN A 77 -7.84 -28.26 -6.74
CA GLN A 77 -7.02 -29.47 -6.72
C GLN A 77 -5.83 -29.27 -5.77
N ASP A 78 -4.61 -29.48 -6.25
CA ASP A 78 -3.35 -29.35 -5.52
C ASP A 78 -2.81 -27.91 -5.46
N LYS A 79 -3.50 -26.94 -6.09
CA LYS A 79 -2.98 -25.57 -6.27
C LYS A 79 -3.65 -24.59 -5.31
N VAL A 80 -2.82 -23.77 -4.66
CA VAL A 80 -3.29 -22.55 -3.99
C VAL A 80 -3.84 -21.58 -5.03
N VAL A 81 -5.01 -21.02 -4.79
CA VAL A 81 -5.70 -20.08 -5.68
C VAL A 81 -6.29 -18.92 -4.88
N VAL A 82 -6.56 -17.81 -5.58
CA VAL A 82 -7.32 -16.68 -5.05
C VAL A 82 -8.56 -16.51 -5.91
N ALA A 83 -9.73 -16.55 -5.27
CA ALA A 83 -11.00 -16.25 -5.91
C ALA A 83 -11.30 -14.77 -5.70
N CYS A 84 -11.32 -13.99 -6.79
CA CYS A 84 -11.71 -12.58 -6.79
C CYS A 84 -13.17 -12.46 -7.23
N LYS A 85 -14.04 -11.88 -6.40
CA LYS A 85 -15.46 -11.69 -6.75
C LYS A 85 -15.55 -10.81 -8.00
N ASP A 86 -16.27 -11.29 -9.00
CA ASP A 86 -16.43 -10.61 -10.29
C ASP A 86 -17.35 -9.41 -10.12
N PHE A 87 -16.82 -8.19 -10.15
CA PHE A 87 -17.63 -6.97 -10.01
C PHE A 87 -18.30 -6.51 -11.31
N GLU A 88 -18.09 -7.20 -12.44
CA GLU A 88 -18.84 -6.96 -13.67
C GLU A 88 -20.22 -7.64 -13.65
N HIS A 89 -20.32 -8.85 -13.08
CA HIS A 89 -21.55 -9.65 -12.95
C HIS A 89 -22.44 -9.64 -14.22
N PHE A 90 -21.82 -9.68 -15.41
CA PHE A 90 -22.42 -9.56 -16.75
C PHE A 90 -23.20 -8.27 -17.08
N LYS A 91 -23.48 -7.42 -16.09
CA LYS A 91 -24.32 -6.22 -16.22
C LYS A 91 -23.52 -4.93 -16.24
N ASN A 92 -22.29 -5.00 -15.76
CA ASN A 92 -21.35 -3.90 -15.75
C ASN A 92 -20.18 -4.23 -16.70
N GLN A 93 -19.44 -3.19 -17.08
CA GLN A 93 -18.30 -3.31 -17.97
C GLN A 93 -17.10 -2.55 -17.41
N LEU A 94 -15.97 -3.24 -17.23
CA LEU A 94 -14.71 -2.62 -16.85
C LEU A 94 -14.05 -1.98 -18.08
N PHE A 95 -13.72 -0.71 -17.95
CA PHE A 95 -12.84 0.01 -18.85
C PHE A 95 -11.54 0.29 -18.12
N SER A 96 -10.46 -0.42 -18.46
CA SER A 96 -9.14 -0.09 -17.92
C SER A 96 -8.73 1.33 -18.28
N PHE A 97 -7.92 1.96 -17.45
CA PHE A 97 -7.43 3.31 -17.68
C PHE A 97 -6.67 3.44 -19.02
N GLY A 98 -6.00 2.38 -19.47
CA GLY A 98 -5.36 2.32 -20.79
C GLY A 98 -6.35 2.46 -21.94
N LYS A 99 -7.55 1.85 -21.84
CA LYS A 99 -8.61 2.04 -22.84
C LYS A 99 -9.15 3.46 -22.81
N ILE A 100 -9.27 4.07 -21.63
CA ILE A 100 -9.72 5.46 -21.45
C ILE A 100 -8.70 6.44 -22.05
N LYS A 101 -7.40 6.20 -21.80
CA LYS A 101 -6.29 6.96 -22.40
C LYS A 101 -6.39 7.01 -23.92
N ASN A 102 -6.64 5.87 -24.55
CA ASN A 102 -6.80 5.78 -26.02
C ASN A 102 -8.02 6.55 -26.57
N SER A 103 -8.98 6.94 -25.73
CA SER A 103 -10.14 7.74 -26.13
C SER A 103 -9.91 9.26 -26.03
N VAL A 104 -8.84 9.69 -25.36
CA VAL A 104 -8.45 11.11 -25.28
C VAL A 104 -7.59 11.42 -26.50
N PHE A 105 -8.19 12.09 -27.50
CA PHE A 105 -7.51 12.44 -28.74
C PHE A 105 -6.49 13.56 -28.51
N ASP A 106 -5.22 13.20 -28.31
CA ASP A 106 -4.08 14.12 -28.44
C ASP A 106 -2.99 13.50 -29.34
N THR A 107 -2.29 14.35 -30.07
CA THR A 107 -1.36 14.01 -31.16
C THR A 107 -0.03 13.37 -30.70
N LYS A 108 0.15 13.12 -29.39
CA LYS A 108 1.44 12.71 -28.81
C LYS A 108 1.39 11.52 -27.83
N SER A 109 0.23 10.95 -27.52
CA SER A 109 0.14 9.88 -26.53
C SER A 109 0.50 8.51 -27.08
N SER A 110 1.20 7.69 -26.30
CA SER A 110 1.43 6.29 -26.66
C SER A 110 0.11 5.49 -26.56
N ASN A 111 -0.20 4.69 -27.59
CA ASN A 111 -1.44 3.90 -27.69
C ASN A 111 -1.42 2.59 -26.87
N SER A 112 -0.48 2.43 -25.93
CA SER A 112 -0.34 1.18 -25.18
C SER A 112 -1.21 1.20 -23.91
N ASN A 113 -2.03 0.15 -23.74
CA ASN A 113 -2.79 -0.08 -22.51
C ASN A 113 -1.90 -0.33 -21.27
N SER A 114 -0.62 -0.65 -21.48
CA SER A 114 0.36 -0.88 -20.43
C SER A 114 1.32 0.29 -20.22
N ASP A 115 1.21 1.37 -21.00
CA ASP A 115 2.03 2.56 -20.77
C ASP A 115 1.66 3.20 -19.43
N THR A 116 2.64 3.86 -18.81
CA THR A 116 2.57 4.35 -17.43
C THR A 116 3.26 5.70 -17.26
N GLU A 117 3.41 6.45 -18.35
CA GLU A 117 4.04 7.77 -18.29
C GLU A 117 3.18 8.73 -17.46
N LEU A 118 3.78 9.30 -16.41
CA LEU A 118 3.06 10.04 -15.38
C LEU A 118 2.31 11.24 -15.97
N TYR A 119 2.98 12.04 -16.79
CA TYR A 119 2.38 13.26 -17.33
C TYR A 119 1.27 12.96 -18.34
N GLU A 120 1.38 11.88 -19.12
CA GLU A 120 0.29 11.43 -20.00
C GLU A 120 -0.90 10.89 -19.18
N THR A 121 -0.61 10.19 -18.08
CA THR A 121 -1.64 9.71 -17.14
C THR A 121 -2.38 10.87 -16.50
N LEU A 122 -1.67 11.86 -15.95
CA LEU A 122 -2.27 13.06 -15.38
C LEU A 122 -3.04 13.87 -16.44
N HIS A 123 -2.49 14.01 -17.64
CA HIS A 123 -3.21 14.66 -18.74
C HIS A 123 -4.53 13.94 -19.08
N THR A 124 -4.51 12.60 -19.12
CA THR A 124 -5.72 11.80 -19.35
C THR A 124 -6.73 12.00 -18.24
N ILE A 125 -6.29 12.01 -16.97
CA ILE A 125 -7.15 12.28 -15.81
C ILE A 125 -7.88 13.61 -15.95
N GLU A 126 -7.17 14.65 -16.37
CA GLU A 126 -7.71 16.01 -16.52
C GLU A 126 -8.69 16.15 -17.72
N ASN A 127 -8.52 15.35 -18.78
CA ASN A 127 -9.25 15.53 -20.05
C ASN A 127 -10.31 14.46 -20.34
N GLN A 128 -10.32 13.33 -19.64
CA GLN A 128 -11.40 12.36 -19.76
C GLN A 128 -12.72 12.95 -19.24
N LYS A 129 -13.86 12.50 -19.78
CA LYS A 129 -15.19 13.10 -19.54
C LYS A 129 -16.11 12.28 -18.64
N ALA A 130 -15.66 11.10 -18.19
CA ALA A 130 -16.51 10.14 -17.49
C ALA A 130 -16.59 10.43 -15.98
N ILE A 131 -15.48 10.83 -15.36
CA ILE A 131 -15.37 11.11 -13.92
C ILE A 131 -14.91 12.55 -13.73
N PRO A 132 -15.35 13.29 -12.68
CA PRO A 132 -14.79 14.60 -12.37
C PRO A 132 -13.26 14.54 -12.20
N PRO A 133 -12.47 15.37 -12.92
CA PRO A 133 -11.00 15.31 -12.89
C PRO A 133 -10.39 15.38 -11.49
N THR A 134 -10.90 16.25 -10.63
CA THR A 134 -10.43 16.41 -9.24
C THR A 134 -10.63 15.14 -8.43
N LEU A 135 -11.80 14.49 -8.55
CA LEU A 135 -12.10 13.23 -7.88
C LEU A 135 -11.17 12.11 -8.36
N LEU A 136 -10.94 12.03 -9.67
CA LEU A 136 -10.10 10.99 -10.25
C LEU A 136 -8.62 11.17 -9.90
N LYS A 137 -8.15 12.42 -9.87
CA LYS A 137 -6.78 12.76 -9.45
C LYS A 137 -6.53 12.44 -7.98
N ASP A 138 -7.49 12.77 -7.10
CA ASP A 138 -7.45 12.41 -5.69
C ASP A 138 -7.37 10.88 -5.53
N PHE A 139 -8.23 10.13 -6.24
CA PHE A 139 -8.20 8.67 -6.23
C PHE A 139 -6.85 8.12 -6.73
N PHE A 140 -6.33 8.64 -7.84
CA PHE A 140 -5.05 8.20 -8.41
C PHE A 140 -3.90 8.40 -7.42
N TRP A 141 -3.82 9.56 -6.77
CA TRP A 141 -2.77 9.81 -5.79
C TRP A 141 -2.94 9.03 -4.50
N GLU A 142 -4.16 8.85 -4.00
CA GLU A 142 -4.42 7.97 -2.85
C GLU A 142 -4.03 6.52 -3.19
N MET A 143 -4.37 6.03 -4.38
CA MET A 143 -3.96 4.71 -4.88
C MET A 143 -2.43 4.59 -4.97
N PHE A 144 -1.73 5.59 -5.50
CA PHE A 144 -0.27 5.60 -5.58
C PHE A 144 0.41 5.51 -4.21
N VAL A 145 -0.11 6.22 -3.20
CA VAL A 145 0.42 6.13 -1.82
C VAL A 145 0.14 4.75 -1.23
N ALA A 146 -1.06 4.20 -1.43
CA ALA A 146 -1.39 2.84 -0.97
C ALA A 146 -0.52 1.78 -1.67
N ASP A 147 -0.30 1.88 -2.98
CA ASP A 147 0.62 1.01 -3.74
C ASP A 147 2.06 1.17 -3.25
N THR A 148 2.47 2.38 -2.85
CA THR A 148 3.78 2.61 -2.23
C THR A 148 3.88 1.91 -0.87
N LEU A 149 2.82 1.91 -0.05
CA LEU A 149 2.79 1.20 1.24
C LEU A 149 2.94 -0.32 1.06
N ILE A 150 2.28 -0.91 0.05
CA ILE A 150 2.34 -2.37 -0.19
C ILE A 150 3.47 -2.79 -1.14
N ALA A 151 4.31 -1.85 -1.59
CA ALA A 151 5.38 -2.08 -2.57
C ALA A 151 4.89 -2.70 -3.90
N ASN A 152 3.80 -2.20 -4.45
CA ASN A 152 3.31 -2.64 -5.76
C ASN A 152 4.15 -2.04 -6.90
N PHE A 153 4.80 -2.89 -7.68
CA PHE A 153 5.69 -2.48 -8.78
C PHE A 153 5.03 -2.51 -10.17
N ASP A 154 3.74 -2.84 -10.24
CA ASP A 154 3.05 -3.18 -11.50
C ASP A 154 1.61 -2.61 -11.60
N ARG A 155 1.31 -1.49 -10.92
CA ARG A 155 0.08 -0.72 -11.17
C ARG A 155 0.15 0.00 -12.52
N HIS A 156 0.10 -0.75 -13.63
CA HIS A 156 0.02 -0.17 -14.96
C HIS A 156 -1.42 0.25 -15.32
N ASN A 157 -1.61 0.97 -16.42
CA ASN A 157 -2.92 1.49 -16.85
C ASN A 157 -3.96 0.40 -17.21
N GLY A 158 -3.58 -0.88 -17.17
CA GLY A 158 -4.50 -2.02 -17.26
C GLY A 158 -5.11 -2.45 -15.92
N ASN A 159 -4.49 -2.06 -14.80
CA ASN A 159 -4.75 -2.58 -13.45
C ASN A 159 -5.58 -1.63 -12.57
N TRP A 160 -6.27 -0.68 -13.21
CA TRP A 160 -7.26 0.22 -12.61
C TRP A 160 -8.07 0.84 -13.75
N GLY A 161 -9.20 1.47 -13.43
CA GLY A 161 -10.05 2.08 -14.46
C GLY A 161 -11.45 2.41 -13.95
N PHE A 162 -12.42 2.40 -14.86
CA PHE A 162 -13.82 2.73 -14.58
C PHE A 162 -14.72 1.51 -14.74
N LEU A 163 -15.81 1.49 -13.97
CA LEU A 163 -16.87 0.51 -14.07
C LEU A 163 -18.13 1.21 -14.60
N SER A 164 -18.54 0.85 -15.81
CA SER A 164 -19.81 1.32 -16.38
C SER A 164 -20.93 0.38 -15.98
N SER A 165 -22.05 0.94 -15.57
CA SER A 165 -23.27 0.22 -15.19
C SER A 165 -24.50 0.96 -15.70
N LYS A 166 -25.69 0.37 -15.49
CA LYS A 166 -26.97 1.04 -15.76
C LYS A 166 -27.16 2.37 -15.01
N ASN A 167 -26.42 2.59 -13.92
CA ASN A 167 -26.53 3.78 -13.07
C ASN A 167 -25.52 4.88 -13.46
N GLY A 168 -24.66 4.64 -14.44
CA GLY A 168 -23.57 5.54 -14.82
C GLY A 168 -22.20 4.89 -14.73
N ILE A 169 -21.17 5.74 -14.77
CA ILE A 169 -19.77 5.34 -14.74
C ILE A 169 -19.17 5.77 -13.40
N ASP A 170 -18.58 4.82 -12.68
CA ASP A 170 -17.85 5.04 -11.44
C ASP A 170 -16.38 4.63 -11.60
N ILE A 171 -15.53 5.06 -10.66
CA ILE A 171 -14.19 4.46 -10.52
C ILE A 171 -14.36 2.98 -10.11
N ALA A 172 -13.67 2.09 -10.83
CA ALA A 172 -13.74 0.65 -10.55
C ALA A 172 -13.15 0.33 -9.16
N PRO A 173 -13.61 -0.76 -8.50
CA PRO A 173 -12.91 -1.27 -7.33
C PRO A 173 -11.42 -1.48 -7.63
N ILE A 174 -10.53 -1.27 -6.66
CA ILE A 174 -9.13 -1.68 -6.80
C ILE A 174 -9.06 -3.20 -7.03
N TYR A 175 -8.35 -3.62 -8.07
CA TYR A 175 -8.10 -5.02 -8.46
C TYR A 175 -6.64 -5.21 -8.89
N ASP A 176 -6.20 -6.47 -9.03
CA ASP A 176 -4.84 -6.83 -9.47
C ASP A 176 -3.71 -6.20 -8.64
N CYS A 177 -3.67 -6.58 -7.36
CA CYS A 177 -2.66 -6.20 -6.39
C CYS A 177 -1.58 -7.28 -6.17
N GLY A 178 -1.57 -8.38 -6.92
CA GLY A 178 -0.67 -9.52 -6.72
C GLY A 178 0.81 -9.23 -6.97
N SER A 179 1.12 -8.13 -7.65
CA SER A 179 2.49 -7.62 -7.87
C SER A 179 3.00 -6.76 -6.70
N SER A 180 2.48 -6.96 -5.50
CA SER A 180 2.89 -6.28 -4.26
C SER A 180 3.67 -7.21 -3.33
N LEU A 181 4.22 -6.68 -2.24
CA LEU A 181 4.85 -7.45 -1.16
C LEU A 181 5.87 -8.49 -1.65
N TYR A 182 6.63 -8.10 -2.69
CA TYR A 182 7.76 -8.86 -3.23
C TYR A 182 7.45 -10.33 -3.55
N PRO A 183 6.51 -10.62 -4.48
CA PRO A 183 5.99 -11.96 -4.73
C PRO A 183 7.01 -12.90 -5.38
N LYS A 184 8.20 -12.40 -5.75
CA LYS A 184 9.27 -13.17 -6.39
C LYS A 184 10.39 -13.57 -5.43
N LEU A 185 10.36 -13.10 -4.18
CA LEU A 185 11.41 -13.44 -3.21
C LEU A 185 11.21 -14.87 -2.71
N SER A 186 12.29 -15.65 -2.78
CA SER A 186 12.39 -16.95 -2.15
C SER A 186 12.37 -16.83 -0.62
N ILE A 187 12.07 -17.93 0.07
CA ILE A 187 12.12 -17.93 1.53
C ILE A 187 13.54 -17.67 2.08
N ASP A 188 14.59 -18.07 1.36
CA ASP A 188 15.98 -17.84 1.78
C ASP A 188 16.40 -16.38 1.59
N ASP A 189 15.94 -15.72 0.52
CA ASP A 189 16.10 -14.27 0.38
C ASP A 189 15.42 -13.52 1.51
N ILE A 190 14.20 -13.93 1.88
CA ILE A 190 13.48 -13.32 2.99
C ILE A 190 14.26 -13.46 4.30
N LYS A 191 14.76 -14.65 4.63
CA LYS A 191 15.58 -14.86 5.84
C LYS A 191 16.82 -13.96 5.84
N ARG A 192 17.47 -13.80 4.69
CA ARG A 192 18.62 -12.89 4.53
C ARG A 192 18.22 -11.43 4.79
N TYR A 193 17.08 -10.98 4.26
CA TYR A 193 16.59 -9.63 4.51
C TYR A 193 16.18 -9.41 5.98
N LEU A 194 15.59 -10.40 6.64
CA LEU A 194 15.23 -10.30 8.06
C LEU A 194 16.44 -10.24 9.00
N THR A 195 17.56 -10.85 8.62
CA THR A 195 18.76 -10.95 9.47
C THR A 195 19.82 -9.88 9.15
N HIS A 196 19.80 -9.30 7.94
CA HIS A 196 20.82 -8.35 7.51
C HIS A 196 20.24 -6.96 7.17
N ASN A 197 20.27 -6.06 8.16
CA ASN A 197 19.71 -4.70 8.06
C ASN A 197 20.17 -3.91 6.82
N GLY A 198 21.44 -4.03 6.42
CA GLY A 198 21.95 -3.32 5.24
C GLY A 198 21.27 -3.78 3.94
N SER A 199 21.01 -5.08 3.81
CA SER A 199 20.34 -5.64 2.63
C SER A 199 18.85 -5.30 2.61
N PHE A 200 18.21 -5.31 3.78
CA PHE A 200 16.82 -4.88 3.90
C PHE A 200 16.63 -3.40 3.53
N ASN A 201 17.54 -2.53 4.00
CA ASN A 201 17.52 -1.12 3.65
C ASN A 201 17.69 -0.90 2.15
N ASP A 202 18.60 -1.65 1.51
CA ASP A 202 18.78 -1.59 0.06
C ASP A 202 17.53 -2.03 -0.72
N LEU A 203 16.88 -3.12 -0.29
CA LEU A 203 15.59 -3.57 -0.86
C LEU A 203 14.52 -2.46 -0.78
N MET A 204 14.42 -1.85 0.39
CA MET A 204 13.43 -0.82 0.68
C MET A 204 13.67 0.47 -0.11
N LEU A 205 14.91 0.94 -0.13
CA LEU A 205 15.27 2.26 -0.64
C LEU A 205 15.61 2.25 -2.13
N ASN A 206 16.30 1.22 -2.64
CA ASN A 206 16.92 1.26 -3.96
C ASN A 206 16.29 0.26 -4.95
N GLN A 207 15.86 -0.91 -4.46
CA GLN A 207 15.35 -1.97 -5.35
C GLN A 207 13.84 -1.87 -5.62
N THR A 208 13.10 -1.05 -4.86
CA THR A 208 11.66 -0.90 -5.06
C THR A 208 11.36 0.13 -6.14
N THR A 209 10.59 -0.28 -7.15
CA THR A 209 10.15 0.60 -8.24
C THR A 209 8.62 0.66 -8.30
N SER A 210 8.09 1.79 -8.78
CA SER A 210 6.69 1.89 -9.20
C SER A 210 6.54 1.43 -10.65
N ALA A 211 5.32 1.13 -11.07
CA ALA A 211 5.00 0.99 -12.50
C ALA A 211 5.11 2.34 -13.22
N ILE A 212 4.81 3.45 -12.54
CA ILE A 212 4.83 4.80 -13.11
C ILE A 212 6.22 5.13 -13.68
N THR A 213 6.24 5.73 -14.86
CA THR A 213 7.45 6.22 -15.50
C THR A 213 7.47 7.73 -15.62
N ILE A 214 8.67 8.30 -15.62
CA ILE A 214 8.95 9.65 -16.08
C ILE A 214 10.02 9.54 -17.17
N GLN A 215 9.72 10.07 -18.36
CA GLN A 215 10.59 9.97 -19.55
C GLN A 215 10.99 8.51 -19.84
N GLY A 216 10.04 7.58 -19.71
CA GLY A 216 10.24 6.16 -19.98
C GLY A 216 11.07 5.40 -18.93
N LYS A 217 11.46 6.04 -17.82
CA LYS A 217 12.15 5.38 -16.69
C LYS A 217 11.21 5.20 -15.52
N LYS A 218 11.16 3.99 -14.95
CA LYS A 218 10.39 3.72 -13.73
C LYS A 218 10.86 4.61 -12.59
N ILE A 219 9.92 5.20 -11.87
CA ILE A 219 10.24 6.02 -10.70
C ILE A 219 10.50 5.14 -9.49
N ASN A 220 11.42 5.59 -8.64
CA ASN A 220 11.47 5.16 -7.27
C ASN A 220 10.37 5.91 -6.49
N PRO A 221 9.35 5.23 -5.95
CA PRO A 221 8.22 5.91 -5.31
C PRO A 221 8.64 6.69 -4.05
N GLN A 222 9.69 6.26 -3.36
CA GLN A 222 10.17 6.92 -2.14
C GLN A 222 10.86 8.23 -2.48
N ASP A 223 11.76 8.24 -3.46
CA ASP A 223 12.43 9.46 -3.89
C ASP A 223 11.43 10.43 -4.52
N PHE A 224 10.51 9.92 -5.32
CA PHE A 224 9.43 10.72 -5.88
C PHE A 224 8.58 11.42 -4.80
N LEU A 225 8.22 10.72 -3.72
CA LEU A 225 7.49 11.30 -2.58
C LEU A 225 8.33 12.32 -1.80
N LYS A 226 9.63 12.10 -1.63
CA LYS A 226 10.53 13.08 -0.99
C LYS A 226 10.66 14.36 -1.80
N GLU A 227 10.67 14.25 -3.13
CA GLU A 227 10.94 15.38 -4.03
C GLU A 227 9.67 16.12 -4.45
N THR A 228 8.49 15.48 -4.37
CA THR A 228 7.25 16.05 -4.88
C THR A 228 6.89 17.42 -4.28
N LYS A 229 6.37 18.31 -5.12
CA LYS A 229 5.75 19.58 -4.74
C LYS A 229 4.24 19.60 -5.05
N ASP A 230 3.69 18.47 -5.50
CA ASP A 230 2.25 18.37 -5.78
C ASP A 230 1.47 18.26 -4.47
N ASN A 231 0.75 19.33 -4.13
CA ASN A 231 -0.10 19.38 -2.94
C ASN A 231 -1.20 18.29 -2.95
N SER A 232 -1.67 17.87 -4.13
CA SER A 232 -2.66 16.80 -4.26
C SER A 232 -2.09 15.47 -3.76
N LEU A 233 -0.83 15.18 -4.12
CA LEU A 233 -0.11 13.99 -3.64
C LEU A 233 0.22 14.08 -2.15
N ILE A 234 0.61 15.25 -1.64
CA ILE A 234 0.85 15.45 -0.20
C ILE A 234 -0.45 15.25 0.61
N ASN A 235 -1.57 15.76 0.10
CA ASN A 235 -2.88 15.56 0.72
C ASN A 235 -3.30 14.09 0.70
N ALA A 236 -3.09 13.39 -0.42
CA ALA A 236 -3.32 11.96 -0.51
C ALA A 236 -2.47 11.17 0.49
N LEU A 237 -1.19 11.54 0.64
CA LEU A 237 -0.29 10.95 1.63
C LEU A 237 -0.85 11.08 3.06
N GLN A 238 -1.29 12.28 3.43
CA GLN A 238 -1.92 12.52 4.73
C GLN A 238 -3.20 11.68 4.91
N LYS A 239 -4.10 11.70 3.93
CA LYS A 239 -5.37 10.96 3.98
C LYS A 239 -5.14 9.45 4.15
N VAL A 240 -4.23 8.85 3.38
CA VAL A 240 -3.95 7.42 3.47
C VAL A 240 -3.31 7.07 4.82
N LEU A 241 -2.32 7.85 5.28
CA LEU A 241 -1.66 7.62 6.57
C LEU A 241 -2.64 7.59 7.76
N LEU A 242 -3.65 8.47 7.74
CA LEU A 242 -4.69 8.52 8.78
C LEU A 242 -5.58 7.28 8.82
N ARG A 243 -5.70 6.54 7.71
CA ARG A 243 -6.54 5.34 7.60
C ARG A 243 -5.77 4.05 7.89
N ILE A 244 -4.45 4.09 8.06
CA ILE A 244 -3.64 2.88 8.30
C ILE A 244 -3.92 2.33 9.70
N ASP A 245 -4.53 1.15 9.74
CA ASP A 245 -4.79 0.37 10.96
C ASP A 245 -3.82 -0.82 11.04
N ASN A 246 -2.72 -0.65 11.79
CA ASN A 246 -1.67 -1.68 11.91
C ASN A 246 -2.20 -2.97 12.55
N GLN A 247 -3.16 -2.88 13.47
CA GLN A 247 -3.70 -4.05 14.15
C GLN A 247 -4.49 -4.90 13.15
N LYS A 248 -5.39 -4.29 12.37
CA LYS A 248 -6.15 -5.01 11.33
C LYS A 248 -5.23 -5.59 10.25
N ILE A 249 -4.22 -4.84 9.82
CA ILE A 249 -3.25 -5.31 8.82
C ILE A 249 -2.47 -6.52 9.36
N ASN A 250 -1.97 -6.45 10.60
CA ASN A 250 -1.22 -7.56 11.19
C ASN A 250 -2.11 -8.80 11.38
N SER A 251 -3.34 -8.63 11.88
CA SER A 251 -4.31 -9.72 12.03
C SER A 251 -4.68 -10.36 10.70
N LEU A 252 -4.82 -9.57 9.63
CA LEU A 252 -5.02 -10.08 8.27
C LEU A 252 -3.86 -10.98 7.84
N ILE A 253 -2.62 -10.54 8.02
CA ILE A 253 -1.43 -11.32 7.65
C ILE A 253 -1.34 -12.61 8.49
N ASP A 254 -1.62 -12.52 9.79
CA ASP A 254 -1.58 -13.68 10.69
C ASP A 254 -2.59 -14.75 10.33
N SER A 255 -3.76 -14.34 9.82
CA SER A 255 -4.83 -15.25 9.39
C SER A 255 -4.50 -16.09 8.15
N VAL A 256 -3.44 -15.77 7.42
CA VAL A 256 -3.04 -16.54 6.23
C VAL A 256 -2.20 -17.74 6.63
N GLU A 257 -2.83 -18.90 6.80
CA GLU A 257 -2.17 -20.12 7.29
C GLU A 257 -1.15 -20.75 6.32
N ILE A 258 -1.30 -20.49 5.02
CA ILE A 258 -0.49 -21.15 3.97
C ILE A 258 0.91 -20.58 3.75
N ILE A 259 1.24 -19.48 4.42
CA ILE A 259 2.58 -18.90 4.38
C ILE A 259 3.27 -19.10 5.72
N SER A 260 4.58 -19.31 5.67
CA SER A 260 5.43 -19.43 6.85
C SER A 260 5.38 -18.19 7.74
N ASP A 261 5.65 -18.39 9.03
CA ASP A 261 5.78 -17.28 9.99
C ASP A 261 6.90 -16.32 9.59
N THR A 262 7.98 -16.83 9.00
CA THR A 262 9.06 -16.03 8.41
C THR A 262 8.56 -15.07 7.33
N ARG A 263 7.69 -15.53 6.42
CA ARG A 263 7.09 -14.67 5.40
C ARG A 263 6.11 -13.65 6.00
N LYS A 264 5.33 -14.06 7.00
CA LYS A 264 4.43 -13.15 7.75
C LYS A 264 5.22 -12.04 8.43
N GLU A 265 6.31 -12.38 9.13
CA GLU A 265 7.21 -11.43 9.77
C GLU A 265 7.77 -10.44 8.76
N PHE A 266 8.24 -10.93 7.62
CA PHE A 266 8.73 -10.08 6.54
C PHE A 266 7.67 -9.11 6.00
N TYR A 267 6.44 -9.56 5.74
CA TYR A 267 5.37 -8.68 5.29
C TYR A 267 5.03 -7.58 6.31
N LYS A 268 4.93 -7.95 7.59
CA LYS A 268 4.72 -6.99 8.68
C LYS A 268 5.84 -5.97 8.76
N LEU A 269 7.10 -6.42 8.69
CA LEU A 269 8.27 -5.54 8.73
C LEU A 269 8.29 -4.57 7.54
N ILE A 270 8.04 -5.05 6.32
CA ILE A 270 7.95 -4.19 5.13
C ILE A 270 6.87 -3.11 5.33
N LEU A 271 5.66 -3.49 5.73
CA LEU A 271 4.55 -2.55 5.89
C LEU A 271 4.82 -1.53 7.01
N GLU A 272 5.39 -1.96 8.12
CA GLU A 272 5.80 -1.07 9.21
C GLU A 272 6.83 -0.05 8.72
N LYS A 273 7.91 -0.51 8.07
CA LYS A 273 8.99 0.38 7.61
C LYS A 273 8.53 1.33 6.51
N ARG A 274 7.65 0.89 5.61
CA ARG A 274 7.06 1.75 4.58
C ARG A 274 6.10 2.77 5.19
N LYS A 275 5.29 2.40 6.17
CA LYS A 275 4.47 3.36 6.92
C LYS A 275 5.33 4.43 7.60
N LEU A 276 6.37 4.03 8.33
CA LEU A 276 7.28 4.95 9.01
C LEU A 276 7.94 5.92 8.02
N PHE A 277 8.39 5.39 6.88
CA PHE A 277 8.92 6.21 5.79
C PHE A 277 7.90 7.26 5.30
N LEU A 278 6.66 6.83 5.02
CA LEU A 278 5.60 7.72 4.56
C LEU A 278 5.28 8.82 5.60
N GLN A 279 5.28 8.48 6.90
CA GLN A 279 5.11 9.44 7.99
C GLN A 279 6.24 10.48 8.03
N GLN A 280 7.49 10.03 7.90
CA GLN A 280 8.65 10.93 7.87
C GLN A 280 8.59 11.90 6.69
N VAL A 281 8.20 11.42 5.50
CA VAL A 281 7.99 12.29 4.35
C VAL A 281 6.92 13.35 4.64
N LEU A 282 5.77 12.96 5.21
CA LEU A 282 4.70 13.91 5.52
C LEU A 282 5.16 14.98 6.52
N ILE A 283 5.85 14.59 7.60
CA ILE A 283 6.40 15.53 8.61
C ILE A 283 7.37 16.51 7.96
N ALA A 284 8.26 16.03 7.08
CA ALA A 284 9.19 16.88 6.36
C ALA A 284 8.46 17.88 5.44
N LYS A 285 7.42 17.45 4.72
CA LYS A 285 6.60 18.31 3.85
C LYS A 285 5.84 19.36 4.64
N GLN A 286 5.30 19.01 5.80
CA GLN A 286 4.63 19.94 6.69
C GLN A 286 5.62 20.95 7.27
N SER A 287 6.79 20.53 7.73
CA SER A 287 7.82 21.41 8.31
C SER A 287 8.37 22.45 7.34
N GLN A 288 8.32 22.18 6.03
CA GLN A 288 8.73 23.11 4.97
C GLN A 288 7.61 24.08 4.55
N SER A 289 6.40 23.94 5.09
CA SER A 289 5.28 24.83 4.80
C SER A 289 5.38 26.14 5.60
N PRO A 290 5.20 27.33 4.99
CA PRO A 290 5.25 28.62 5.69
C PRO A 290 4.27 28.72 6.88
N ASN A 291 3.17 27.95 6.86
CA ASN A 291 2.14 27.93 7.90
C ASN A 291 2.43 26.96 9.07
N ALA A 292 3.51 26.18 9.02
CA ALA A 292 3.78 25.10 9.97
C ALA A 292 4.30 25.56 11.35
N LYS A 293 4.54 26.85 11.56
CA LYS A 293 4.84 27.40 12.90
C LYS A 293 3.65 27.34 13.88
N SER A 294 2.47 26.84 13.47
CA SER A 294 1.27 26.78 14.32
C SER A 294 0.69 25.38 14.54
N ILE A 295 1.32 24.30 14.06
CA ILE A 295 0.80 22.93 14.23
C ILE A 295 1.91 21.99 14.69
N PHE A 296 2.38 22.20 15.93
CA PHE A 296 3.15 21.21 16.67
C PHE A 296 2.37 20.87 17.94
N TYR A 297 1.43 19.93 17.84
CA TYR A 297 0.93 19.15 18.98
C TYR A 297 0.33 17.87 18.42
N THR A 298 1.11 16.78 18.46
CA THR A 298 0.71 15.42 18.88
C THR A 298 1.83 14.43 18.56
N GLU A 299 2.95 14.52 19.29
CA GLU A 299 3.94 13.43 19.40
C GLU A 299 4.40 13.35 20.86
N THR A 300 3.61 12.71 21.75
CA THR A 300 4.15 12.25 23.06
C THR A 300 3.27 11.20 23.76
N LEU A 301 2.73 10.18 23.08
CA LEU A 301 1.97 9.12 23.78
C LEU A 301 2.26 7.66 23.38
N LEU A 302 3.34 7.36 22.66
CA LEU A 302 3.64 5.97 22.27
C LEU A 302 4.98 5.39 22.73
N GLN A 303 5.75 6.04 23.60
CA GLN A 303 7.05 5.47 24.03
C GLN A 303 7.38 5.42 25.52
N ASN A 304 6.52 5.83 26.46
CA ASN A 304 6.82 5.66 27.89
C ASN A 304 5.69 4.96 28.67
N GLY A 305 5.47 3.68 28.36
CA GLY A 305 4.74 2.74 29.23
C GLY A 305 5.68 1.99 30.17
N LYS A 306 6.35 2.71 31.07
CA LYS A 306 6.96 2.12 32.27
C LYS A 306 6.39 2.83 33.49
N SER A 307 5.55 2.13 34.24
CA SER A 307 5.05 2.57 35.55
C SER A 307 6.20 2.62 36.56
N PRO A 308 6.22 3.65 37.42
CA PRO A 308 6.64 3.47 38.80
C PRO A 308 5.48 3.78 39.74
N SER A 309 5.27 2.86 40.66
CA SER A 309 4.45 2.96 41.86
C SER A 309 4.77 4.23 42.66
N ASN A 310 3.81 5.14 42.80
CA ASN A 310 3.85 6.18 43.83
C ASN A 310 3.34 5.59 45.15
N LYS A 311 4.26 5.37 46.10
CA LYS A 311 3.94 5.44 47.53
C LYS A 311 4.06 6.90 47.95
N ILE A 312 2.92 7.45 48.35
CA ILE A 312 2.79 8.69 49.08
C ILE A 312 3.17 8.37 50.53
N ASP A 313 4.14 9.08 51.10
CA ASP A 313 4.17 9.31 52.54
C ASP A 313 4.52 10.78 52.78
N SER A 314 3.56 11.45 53.40
CA SER A 314 3.58 12.83 53.82
C SER A 314 3.87 12.89 55.31
N THR A 315 4.90 13.59 55.76
CA THR A 315 4.92 14.23 57.08
C THR A 315 5.99 15.32 57.17
N ASN A 316 5.50 16.56 57.30
CA ASN A 316 5.84 17.56 58.32
C ASN A 316 7.30 17.94 58.64
N SER A 317 7.54 19.26 58.49
CA SER A 317 7.88 20.21 59.58
C SER A 317 9.24 20.93 59.56
N ILE A 318 9.14 22.26 59.39
CA ILE A 318 9.59 23.33 60.31
C ILE A 318 11.09 23.75 60.37
N LYS A 319 11.25 25.10 60.36
CA LYS A 319 12.32 25.99 60.89
C LYS A 319 13.53 26.30 59.98
N GLU A 320 13.67 27.57 59.55
CA GLU A 320 14.40 28.69 60.24
C GLU A 320 15.91 28.39 60.32
N SER A 321 16.86 29.29 60.12
CA SER A 321 16.95 30.73 59.84
C SER A 321 18.44 31.06 59.67
N ASN A 322 18.74 32.31 59.30
CA ASN A 322 19.98 33.06 59.58
C ASN A 322 21.18 32.84 58.64
N GLN A 323 21.52 33.88 57.87
CA GLN A 323 22.57 34.90 58.15
C GLN A 323 23.96 34.35 57.78
N SER A 324 24.90 35.06 57.19
CA SER A 324 25.05 36.47 56.85
C SER A 324 26.34 36.61 56.03
N GLN A 325 26.33 37.57 55.10
CA GLN A 325 27.39 38.54 54.85
C GLN A 325 28.79 38.14 54.35
N THR A 326 29.13 38.85 53.26
CA THR A 326 30.40 39.53 52.93
C THR A 326 31.59 38.70 52.42
N LYS A 327 31.96 38.78 51.12
CA LYS A 327 32.73 39.83 50.37
C LYS A 327 34.27 39.71 50.56
N PRO A 328 35.13 40.25 49.65
CA PRO A 328 35.73 39.52 48.53
C PRO A 328 37.28 39.66 48.50
N LYS A 329 37.91 39.38 47.32
CA LYS A 329 39.33 39.59 46.89
C LYS A 329 40.19 38.32 47.03
N THR A 330 41.08 37.93 46.10
CA THR A 330 41.78 38.61 45.00
C THR A 330 42.44 37.56 44.07
N ARG A 331 42.74 37.97 42.81
CA ARG A 331 43.73 37.38 41.87
C ARG A 331 45.09 37.13 42.59
N SER A 332 46.04 36.29 42.18
CA SER A 332 46.54 35.89 40.85
C SER A 332 47.56 34.72 40.97
N ASN A 333 47.75 33.99 39.86
CA ASN A 333 49.00 33.38 39.34
C ASN A 333 49.91 32.53 40.25
N ARG A 334 49.98 31.24 39.90
CA ARG A 334 51.20 30.64 39.34
C ARG A 334 50.85 29.53 38.36
#